data_AF-A0A7V3MHN5-F1
#
_entry.id   AF-A0A7V3MHN5-F1
#
_cell.length_a   1.000
_cell.length_b   1.000
_cell.length_c   1.000
_cell.angle_alpha   90.00
_cell.angle_beta   90.00
_cell.angle_gamma   90.00
#
_symmetry.space_group_name_H-M   'P 1'
#
loop_
_entity.id
_entity.type
_entity.pdbx_description
1 polymer ?
#
loop_
_entity_poly.entity_id
_entity_poly.type
_entity_poly.pdbx_seq_one_letter_code
_entity_poly.pdbx_strand_id
1 'polypeptide(L)'
;TDSTPDQTVAVLDYLIPGLADAIRRSGLPGVPTSVLSRGVCGVVGRTLVVNLPGSPGGVRDGLAVLADVLDHALDQIAGEDHRR
;
A
#
# COMPACT_ATOMS: atom_id res chain seq x y z
N THR A 1 1.14 18.62 -10.77
CA THR A 1 0.52 18.21 -9.50
C THR A 1 0.72 16.73 -9.32
N ASP A 2 0.81 16.23 -8.08
CA ASP A 2 0.91 14.79 -7.81
C ASP A 2 -0.34 14.08 -8.32
N SER A 3 -0.17 13.14 -9.26
CA SER A 3 -1.23 12.35 -9.87
C SER A 3 -1.00 10.84 -9.72
N THR A 4 0.03 10.41 -8.98
CA THR A 4 0.35 8.99 -8.83
C THR A 4 -0.82 8.18 -8.30
N PRO A 5 -1.59 8.61 -7.28
CA PRO A 5 -2.79 7.87 -6.85
C PRO A 5 -3.82 7.66 -7.97
N ASP A 6 -4.10 8.70 -8.74
CA ASP A 6 -5.07 8.67 -9.82
C ASP A 6 -4.60 7.76 -10.97
N GLN A 7 -3.31 7.77 -11.28
CA GLN A 7 -2.70 6.87 -12.28
C GLN A 7 -2.69 5.41 -11.80
N THR A 8 -2.40 5.18 -10.52
CA THR A 8 -2.44 3.83 -9.94
C THR A 8 -3.87 3.29 -9.99
N VAL A 9 -4.87 4.05 -9.51
CA VAL A 9 -6.28 3.61 -9.53
C VAL A 9 -6.75 3.25 -10.94
N ALA A 10 -6.32 3.98 -11.98
CA ALA A 10 -6.71 3.72 -13.35
C ALA A 10 -6.27 2.35 -13.90
N VAL A 11 -5.31 1.67 -13.27
CA VAL A 11 -4.80 0.36 -13.69
C VAL A 11 -5.11 -0.78 -12.73
N LEU A 12 -5.60 -0.49 -11.51
CA LEU A 12 -5.93 -1.51 -10.50
C LEU A 12 -7.20 -2.29 -10.86
N ASP A 13 -7.16 -3.61 -10.70
CA ASP A 13 -8.35 -4.46 -10.75
C ASP A 13 -9.20 -4.27 -9.49
N TYR A 14 -8.54 -4.16 -8.33
CA TYR A 14 -9.18 -3.84 -7.05
C TYR A 14 -8.23 -3.16 -6.07
N LEU A 15 -8.82 -2.46 -5.10
CA LEU A 15 -8.12 -1.74 -4.03
C LEU A 15 -7.94 -2.62 -2.78
N ILE A 16 -6.86 -2.38 -2.05
CA ILE A 16 -6.61 -2.88 -0.69
C ILE A 16 -6.57 -1.66 0.25
N PRO A 17 -7.74 -1.10 0.65
CA PRO A 17 -7.79 0.15 1.41
C PRO A 17 -7.11 0.05 2.78
N GLY A 18 -7.21 -1.12 3.45
CA GLY A 18 -6.61 -1.33 4.77
C GLY A 18 -5.09 -1.20 4.77
N LEU A 19 -4.41 -1.59 3.70
CA LEU A 19 -2.95 -1.45 3.57
C LEU A 19 -2.55 0.02 3.38
N ALA A 20 -3.29 0.76 2.56
CA ALA A 20 -3.07 2.19 2.38
C ALA A 20 -3.29 2.98 3.69
N ASP A 21 -4.31 2.60 4.48
CA ASP A 21 -4.58 3.19 5.79
C ASP A 21 -3.46 2.90 6.80
N ALA A 22 -2.94 1.67 6.82
CA ALA A 22 -1.85 1.29 7.70
C ALA A 22 -0.56 2.07 7.38
N ILE A 23 -0.22 2.22 6.10
CA ILE A 23 0.93 3.03 5.64
C ILE A 23 0.76 4.51 5.99
N ARG A 24 -0.44 5.08 5.87
CA ARG A 24 -0.69 6.46 6.35
C ARG A 24 -0.47 6.57 7.86
N ARG A 25 -0.97 5.59 8.61
CA ARG A 25 -0.96 5.61 10.08
C ARG A 25 0.44 5.41 10.65
N SER A 26 1.34 4.70 9.96
CA SER A 26 2.70 4.46 10.46
C SER A 26 3.52 5.75 10.59
N GLY A 27 3.16 6.80 9.87
CA GLY A 27 3.75 8.13 10.05
C GLY A 27 3.30 8.84 11.33
N LEU A 28 2.27 8.37 12.03
CA LEU A 28 1.76 9.02 13.26
C LEU A 28 2.37 8.41 14.53
N PRO A 29 2.57 9.22 15.59
CA PRO A 29 2.34 10.67 15.66
C PRO A 29 3.49 11.53 15.11
N GLY A 30 4.59 10.93 14.63
CA GLY A 30 5.83 11.64 14.28
C GLY A 30 5.69 12.67 13.13
N VAL A 31 4.85 12.38 12.14
CA VAL A 31 4.56 13.22 10.98
C VAL A 31 3.05 13.40 10.85
N PRO A 32 2.44 14.41 11.50
CA PRO A 32 0.99 14.63 11.48
C PRO A 32 0.39 14.79 10.08
N THR A 33 1.17 15.33 9.13
CA THR A 33 0.73 15.53 7.74
C THR A 33 0.69 14.24 6.91
N SER A 34 1.15 13.10 7.45
CA SER A 34 1.03 11.77 6.81
C SER A 34 -0.41 11.42 6.43
N VAL A 35 -1.39 11.93 7.18
CA VAL A 35 -2.83 11.77 6.92
C VAL A 35 -3.30 12.37 5.59
N LEU A 36 -2.53 13.32 5.02
CA LEU A 36 -2.86 13.96 3.74
C LEU A 36 -2.41 13.13 2.54
N SER A 37 -1.65 12.05 2.75
CA SER A 37 -1.23 11.17 1.66
C SER A 37 -2.45 10.53 0.99
N ARG A 38 -2.52 10.69 -0.33
CA ARG A 38 -3.56 10.04 -1.16
C ARG A 38 -3.13 8.68 -1.69
N GLY A 39 -1.98 8.15 -1.24
CA GLY A 39 -1.46 6.86 -1.69
C GLY A 39 -2.51 5.75 -1.57
N VAL A 40 -2.59 4.92 -2.61
CA VAL A 40 -3.46 3.73 -2.67
C VAL A 40 -2.62 2.47 -2.73
N CYS A 41 -3.24 1.34 -2.41
CA CYS A 41 -2.68 0.01 -2.59
C CYS A 41 -3.72 -0.85 -3.30
N GLY A 42 -3.30 -1.81 -4.10
CA GLY A 42 -4.21 -2.69 -4.81
C GLY A 42 -3.49 -3.71 -5.67
N VAL A 43 -4.25 -4.42 -6.49
CA VAL A 43 -3.74 -5.51 -7.34
C VAL A 43 -4.04 -5.26 -8.80
N VAL A 44 -3.08 -5.64 -9.67
CA VAL A 44 -3.23 -5.74 -11.13
C VAL A 44 -2.82 -7.15 -11.55
N GLY A 45 -3.77 -7.97 -11.96
CA GLY A 45 -3.59 -9.40 -12.24
C GLY A 45 -3.01 -10.12 -11.03
N ARG A 46 -1.71 -10.44 -11.09
CA ARG A 46 -0.94 -11.10 -10.01
C ARG A 46 0.10 -10.17 -9.36
N THR A 47 -0.06 -8.86 -9.53
CA THR A 47 0.92 -7.85 -9.06
C THR A 47 0.32 -7.01 -7.96
N LEU A 48 0.98 -6.98 -6.80
CA LEU A 48 0.68 -6.02 -5.75
C LEU A 48 1.31 -4.66 -6.09
N VAL A 49 0.50 -3.60 -6.08
CA VAL A 49 0.96 -2.21 -6.30
C VAL A 49 0.71 -1.41 -5.02
N VAL A 50 1.75 -0.72 -4.54
CA VAL A 50 1.72 0.06 -3.30
C VAL A 50 2.33 1.43 -3.54
N ASN A 51 1.54 2.50 -3.37
CA ASN A 51 2.06 3.86 -3.39
C ASN A 51 2.70 4.20 -2.05
N LEU A 52 4.00 4.50 -2.04
CA LEU A 52 4.72 4.95 -0.85
C LEU A 52 4.90 6.48 -0.83
N PRO A 53 5.09 7.09 0.36
CA PRO A 53 5.40 8.51 0.46
C PRO A 53 6.68 8.90 -0.29
N GLY A 54 6.79 10.15 -0.74
CA GLY A 54 7.97 10.63 -1.46
C GLY A 54 9.20 10.94 -0.58
N SER A 55 9.07 10.89 0.75
CA SER A 55 10.17 11.16 1.68
C SER A 55 10.87 9.86 2.11
N PRO A 56 12.20 9.86 2.33
CA PRO A 56 12.91 8.66 2.79
C PRO A 56 12.37 8.06 4.09
N GLY A 57 11.94 8.91 5.04
CA GLY A 57 11.30 8.47 6.28
C GLY A 57 9.97 7.76 6.02
N GLY A 58 9.08 8.37 5.24
CA GLY A 58 7.79 7.75 4.93
C GLY A 58 7.90 6.47 4.10
N VAL A 59 8.92 6.35 3.24
CA VAL A 59 9.24 5.08 2.56
C VAL A 59 9.61 4.01 3.58
N ARG A 60 10.49 4.31 4.55
CA ARG A 60 10.88 3.35 5.60
C ARG A 60 9.69 2.91 6.45
N ASP A 61 8.87 3.85 6.88
CA ASP A 61 7.67 3.57 7.70
C ASP A 61 6.65 2.73 6.92
N GLY A 62 6.48 3.01 5.62
CA GLY A 62 5.60 2.21 4.76
C GLY A 62 6.13 0.82 4.46
N LEU A 63 7.44 0.67 4.21
CA LEU A 63 8.07 -0.64 4.02
C LEU A 63 8.05 -1.49 5.29
N ALA A 64 8.14 -0.88 6.48
CA ALA A 64 7.99 -1.59 7.74
C ALA A 64 6.59 -2.20 7.89
N VAL A 65 5.53 -1.46 7.53
CA VAL A 65 4.16 -1.99 7.48
C VAL A 65 4.04 -3.14 6.49
N LEU A 66 4.66 -3.02 5.31
CA LEU A 66 4.62 -4.07 4.30
C LEU A 66 5.33 -5.34 4.75
N ALA A 67 6.44 -5.23 5.47
CA ALA A 67 7.23 -6.39 5.90
C ALA A 67 6.42 -7.41 6.72
N ASP A 68 5.41 -6.95 7.47
CA ASP A 68 4.56 -7.82 8.30
C ASP A 68 3.51 -8.61 7.50
N VAL A 69 3.18 -8.18 6.28
CA VAL A 69 2.03 -8.70 5.51
C VAL A 69 2.36 -9.14 4.08
N LEU A 70 3.55 -8.81 3.58
CA LEU A 70 3.90 -8.93 2.17
C LEU A 70 3.82 -10.39 1.67
N ASP A 71 4.45 -11.32 2.38
CA ASP A 71 4.49 -12.73 1.97
C ASP A 71 3.07 -13.31 1.86
N HIS A 72 2.25 -13.13 2.90
CA HIS A 72 0.87 -13.60 2.89
C HIS A 72 0.02 -12.94 1.79
N ALA A 73 0.20 -11.64 1.56
CA ALA A 73 -0.53 -10.95 0.50
C ALA A 73 -0.14 -11.49 -0.88
N LEU A 74 1.14 -11.80 -1.11
CA LEU A 74 1.62 -12.37 -2.37
C LEU A 74 1.11 -13.80 -2.58
N ASP A 75 1.10 -14.63 -1.53
CA ASP A 75 0.54 -16.00 -1.60
C ASP A 75 -0.95 -15.96 -2.01
N GLN A 76 -1.73 -15.09 -1.38
CA GLN A 76 -3.15 -14.91 -1.73
C GLN A 76 -3.35 -14.43 -3.17
N ILE A 77 -2.55 -13.45 -3.62
CA ILE A 77 -2.61 -12.93 -5.00
C ILE A 77 -2.17 -14.00 -6.01
N ALA A 78 -1.23 -14.87 -5.63
CA ALA A 78 -0.78 -15.98 -6.45
C ALA A 78 -1.85 -17.09 -6.62
N GLY A 79 -2.93 -17.04 -5.83
CA GLY A 79 -3.94 -18.09 -5.75
C GLY A 79 -3.47 -19.29 -4.94
N GLU A 80 -2.39 -19.14 -4.18
CA GLU A 80 -1.91 -20.11 -3.21
C GLU A 80 -2.68 -19.89 -1.91
N ASP A 81 -3.93 -20.36 -1.83
CA ASP A 81 -4.59 -20.48 -0.54
C ASP A 81 -5.22 -21.86 -0.35
N HIS A 82 -5.07 -22.35 0.88
CA HIS A 82 -5.84 -23.45 1.41
C HIS A 82 -7.29 -22.99 1.52
N ARG A 83 -8.16 -23.53 0.66
CA ARG A 83 -9.61 -23.45 0.85
C ARG A 83 -9.92 -23.84 2.29
N ARG A 84 -10.44 -22.90 3.08
CA ARG A 84 -11.07 -23.18 4.37
C ARG A 84 -12.15 -24.24 4.23
#